data_AF-A0A2E3H351-F1
#
_entry.id   AF-A0A2E3H351-F1
#
_cell.length_a   1.000
_cell.length_b   1.000
_cell.length_c   1.000
_cell.angle_alpha   90.00
_cell.angle_beta   90.00
_cell.angle_gamma   90.00
#
_symmetry.space_group_name_H-M   'P 1'
#
loop_
_entity.id
_entity.type
_entity.pdbx_description
1 polymer ?
#
loop_
_entity_poly.entity_id
_entity_poly.type
_entity_poly.pdbx_seq_one_letter_code
_entity_poly.pdbx_strand_id
1 'polypeptide(L)'
;MLSAATLLLSGNITVALASLLRAILLARLLTLEDFGIAATFSIAMNAMTMAFGFSLGQLAIQARDGAGARMQAGLQGLQAIIGGVLCVAVLTLAAPYADLMGTSEVASAYRWLALVPLCVGLVHFDLFRQQRRNHFGTFAAYTSLPVLVSLIAIWPLFVALGDWRVMPAALIIQAVT
;
A
#
# COMPACT_ATOMS: atom_id res chain seq x y z
N MET A 1 -10.12 19.04 -19.06
CA MET A 1 -9.15 17.95 -19.33
C MET A 1 -7.78 18.29 -18.77
N LEU A 2 -7.18 19.45 -19.11
CA LEU A 2 -5.90 19.92 -18.55
C LEU A 2 -5.89 19.99 -17.01
N SER A 3 -6.96 20.49 -16.37
CA SER A 3 -7.07 20.59 -14.91
C SER A 3 -7.11 19.23 -14.18
N ALA A 4 -7.70 18.20 -14.80
CA ALA A 4 -7.74 16.85 -14.24
C ALA A 4 -6.39 16.15 -14.39
N ALA A 5 -5.73 16.34 -15.54
CA ALA A 5 -4.40 15.81 -15.79
C ALA A 5 -3.37 16.41 -14.83
N THR A 6 -3.38 17.73 -14.63
CA THR A 6 -2.45 18.40 -13.69
C THR A 6 -2.70 17.97 -12.25
N LEU A 7 -3.96 17.76 -11.84
CA LEU A 7 -4.29 17.31 -10.49
C LEU A 7 -3.84 15.87 -10.21
N LEU A 8 -4.00 14.97 -11.19
CA LEU A 8 -3.51 13.60 -11.09
C LEU A 8 -1.99 13.55 -11.12
N LEU A 9 -1.35 14.39 -11.94
CA LEU A 9 0.11 14.52 -11.96
C LEU A 9 0.64 15.01 -10.61
N SER A 10 0.01 16.05 -10.04
CA SER A 10 0.42 16.56 -8.73
C SER A 10 0.27 15.52 -7.63
N GLY A 11 -0.81 14.73 -7.64
CA GLY A 11 -1.00 13.63 -6.67
C GLY A 11 0.11 12.59 -6.76
N ASN A 12 0.43 12.12 -7.96
CA ASN A 12 1.53 11.16 -8.17
C ASN A 12 2.89 11.74 -7.79
N ILE A 13 3.15 13.01 -8.11
CA ILE A 13 4.39 13.69 -7.73
C ILE A 13 4.48 13.78 -6.19
N THR A 14 3.40 14.13 -5.50
CA THR A 14 3.36 14.15 -4.03
C THR A 14 3.65 12.79 -3.43
N VAL A 15 3.03 11.72 -3.96
CA VAL A 15 3.28 10.35 -3.50
C VAL A 15 4.73 9.94 -3.73
N ALA A 16 5.30 10.26 -4.90
CA ALA A 16 6.69 9.95 -5.24
C ALA A 16 7.67 10.71 -4.32
N LEU A 17 7.46 12.01 -4.11
CA LEU A 17 8.31 12.82 -3.23
C LEU A 17 8.21 12.37 -1.77
N ALA A 18 7.01 12.07 -1.27
CA ALA A 18 6.83 11.58 0.09
C ALA A 18 7.47 10.19 0.28
N SER A 19 7.38 9.31 -0.72
CA SER A 19 8.05 8.00 -0.70
C SER A 19 9.57 8.13 -0.71
N LEU A 20 10.11 9.08 -1.48
CA LEU A 20 11.54 9.39 -1.49
C LEU A 20 12.02 9.93 -0.14
N LEU A 21 11.29 10.89 0.43
CA LEU A 21 11.60 11.45 1.75
C LEU A 21 11.58 10.37 2.84
N ARG A 22 10.60 9.47 2.80
CA ARG A 22 10.53 8.30 3.69
C ARG A 22 11.78 7.42 3.57
N ALA A 23 12.21 7.11 2.34
CA ALA A 23 13.40 6.29 2.13
C ALA A 23 14.67 6.95 2.69
N ILE A 24 14.82 8.27 2.48
CA ILE A 24 15.96 9.05 3.02
C ILE A 24 15.93 9.08 4.55
N LEU A 25 14.75 9.31 5.15
CA LEU A 25 14.59 9.32 6.60
C LEU A 25 14.95 7.98 7.22
N LEU A 26 14.41 6.88 6.66
CA LEU A 26 14.73 5.53 7.14
C LEU A 26 16.23 5.21 7.00
N ALA A 27 16.86 5.59 5.89
CA ALA A 27 18.30 5.40 5.69
C ALA A 27 19.17 6.19 6.67
N ARG A 28 18.67 7.32 7.19
CA ARG A 28 19.40 8.16 8.15
C ARG A 28 19.16 7.77 9.61
N LEU A 29 17.97 7.24 9.91
CA LEU A 29 17.53 6.91 11.27
C LEU A 29 17.92 5.50 11.68
N LEU A 30 17.87 4.53 10.75
CA LEU A 30 18.19 3.13 11.03
C LEU A 30 19.69 2.84 10.92
N THR A 31 20.15 1.82 11.65
CA THR A 31 21.49 1.26 11.45
C THR A 31 21.59 0.57 10.09
N LEU A 32 22.81 0.33 9.59
CA LEU A 32 23.04 -0.30 8.28
C LEU A 32 22.38 -1.70 8.20
N GLU A 33 22.41 -2.44 9.31
CA GLU A 33 21.83 -3.78 9.44
C GLU A 33 20.30 -3.73 9.42
N ASP A 34 19.70 -2.83 10.22
CA ASP A 34 18.25 -2.63 10.26
C ASP A 34 17.70 -2.11 8.92
N PHE A 35 18.47 -1.27 8.23
CA PHE A 35 18.10 -0.76 6.91
C PHE A 35 18.10 -1.88 5.85
N GLY A 36 19.02 -2.83 5.94
CA GLY A 36 19.02 -4.02 5.07
C GLY A 36 17.76 -4.85 5.24
N ILE A 37 17.39 -5.13 6.50
CA ILE A 37 16.14 -5.82 6.85
C ILE A 37 14.93 -5.02 6.35
N ALA A 38 14.92 -3.71 6.56
CA ALA A 38 13.87 -2.83 6.05
C ALA A 38 13.73 -2.95 4.51
N ALA A 39 14.83 -2.87 3.75
CA ALA A 39 14.78 -2.99 2.29
C ALA A 39 14.08 -4.28 1.83
N THR A 40 14.32 -5.40 2.52
CA THR A 40 13.67 -6.69 2.20
C THR A 40 12.16 -6.70 2.43
N PHE A 41 11.65 -5.98 3.45
CA PHE A 41 10.21 -5.75 3.62
C PHE A 41 9.62 -4.89 2.49
N SER A 42 10.35 -3.83 2.07
CA SER A 42 9.96 -2.99 0.93
C SER A 42 9.80 -3.79 -0.36
N ILE A 43 10.74 -4.70 -0.62
CA ILE A 43 10.70 -5.57 -1.81
C ILE A 43 9.46 -6.47 -1.76
N ALA A 44 9.20 -7.11 -0.63
CA ALA A 44 8.02 -7.95 -0.45
C ALA A 44 6.73 -7.14 -0.68
N MET A 45 6.64 -5.95 -0.11
CA MET A 45 5.50 -5.04 -0.27
C MET A 45 5.27 -4.57 -1.70
N ASN A 46 6.34 -4.27 -2.43
CA ASN A 46 6.24 -3.90 -3.85
C ASN A 46 5.71 -5.06 -4.68
N ALA A 47 6.20 -6.28 -4.42
CA ALA A 47 5.68 -7.49 -5.08
C ALA A 47 4.18 -7.69 -4.82
N MET A 48 3.74 -7.51 -3.56
CA MET A 48 2.32 -7.58 -3.20
C MET A 48 1.49 -6.51 -3.91
N THR A 49 2.00 -5.27 -3.97
CA THR A 49 1.34 -4.15 -4.65
C THR A 49 1.16 -4.43 -6.14
N MET A 50 2.19 -4.98 -6.78
CA MET A 50 2.12 -5.39 -8.19
C MET A 50 1.11 -6.53 -8.40
N ALA A 51 0.99 -7.45 -7.45
CA ALA A 51 0.01 -8.54 -7.50
C ALA A 51 -1.45 -8.07 -7.34
N PHE A 52 -1.71 -7.04 -6.53
CA PHE A 52 -3.01 -6.36 -6.51
C PHE A 52 -3.31 -5.63 -7.81
N GLY A 53 -2.25 -5.16 -8.46
CA GLY A 53 -2.20 -4.78 -9.86
C GLY A 53 -3.44 -4.06 -10.35
N PHE A 54 -3.78 -2.89 -9.77
CA PHE A 54 -4.53 -1.73 -10.33
C PHE A 54 -5.73 -1.96 -11.30
N SER A 55 -6.19 -3.18 -11.52
CA SER A 55 -6.90 -3.63 -12.73
C SER A 55 -8.40 -3.62 -12.53
N LEU A 56 -8.88 -4.04 -11.36
CA LEU A 56 -10.31 -4.03 -11.04
C LEU A 56 -10.90 -2.61 -11.06
N GLY A 57 -10.11 -1.64 -10.61
CA GLY A 57 -10.45 -0.22 -10.67
C GLY A 57 -10.55 0.32 -12.09
N GLN A 58 -9.60 -0.03 -12.96
CA GLN A 58 -9.65 0.36 -14.37
C GLN A 58 -10.77 -0.34 -15.14
N LEU A 59 -11.06 -1.60 -14.81
CA LEU A 59 -12.21 -2.33 -15.34
C LEU A 59 -13.54 -1.64 -14.99
N ALA A 60 -13.66 -1.10 -13.76
CA ALA A 60 -14.83 -0.32 -13.35
C ALA A 60 -15.00 0.97 -14.18
N ILE A 61 -13.89 1.63 -14.53
CA ILE A 61 -13.88 2.88 -15.30
C ILE A 61 -14.17 2.62 -16.78
N GLN A 62 -13.60 1.57 -17.36
CA GLN A 62 -13.74 1.24 -18.78
C GLN A 62 -15.05 0.54 -19.13
N ALA A 63 -15.71 -0.11 -18.16
CA ALA A 63 -16.98 -0.78 -18.41
C ALA A 63 -18.11 0.22 -18.67
N ARG A 64 -18.87 -0.04 -19.74
CA ARG A 64 -20.03 0.77 -20.16
C ARG A 64 -21.07 0.90 -19.04
N ASP A 65 -21.25 -0.16 -18.25
CA ASP A 65 -22.17 -0.27 -17.10
C ASP A 65 -21.50 -0.16 -15.72
N GLY A 66 -20.29 0.40 -15.63
CA GLY A 66 -19.49 0.46 -14.39
C GLY A 66 -20.13 1.18 -13.18
N ALA A 67 -21.31 1.79 -13.33
CA ALA A 67 -22.09 2.41 -12.26
C ALA A 67 -23.20 1.50 -11.68
N GLY A 68 -23.40 0.29 -12.21
CA GLY A 68 -24.40 -0.64 -11.72
C GLY A 68 -24.01 -1.24 -10.36
N ALA A 69 -24.93 -1.22 -9.39
CA ALA A 69 -24.71 -1.76 -8.04
C ALA A 69 -24.24 -3.24 -8.05
N ARG A 70 -24.70 -4.04 -9.02
CA ARG A 70 -24.26 -5.43 -9.19
C ARG A 70 -22.80 -5.56 -9.62
N MET A 71 -22.33 -4.67 -10.50
CA MET A 71 -20.94 -4.69 -10.96
C MET A 71 -19.99 -4.21 -9.87
N GLN A 72 -20.39 -3.19 -9.09
CA GLN A 72 -19.64 -2.76 -7.91
C GLN A 72 -19.53 -3.87 -6.86
N ALA A 73 -20.64 -4.55 -6.54
CA ALA A 73 -20.63 -5.68 -5.61
C ALA A 73 -19.72 -6.83 -6.11
N GLY A 74 -19.76 -7.12 -7.42
CA GLY A 74 -18.88 -8.13 -8.03
C GLY A 74 -17.40 -7.76 -7.96
N LEU A 75 -17.04 -6.51 -8.27
CA LEU A 75 -15.66 -6.02 -8.20
C LEU A 75 -15.14 -5.97 -6.76
N GLN A 76 -15.97 -5.54 -5.81
CA GLN A 76 -15.62 -5.53 -4.39
C GLN A 76 -15.45 -6.95 -3.84
N GLY A 77 -16.34 -7.88 -4.21
CA GLY A 77 -16.20 -9.29 -3.85
C GLY A 77 -14.92 -9.91 -4.42
N LEU A 78 -14.60 -9.61 -5.68
CA LEU A 78 -13.38 -10.09 -6.32
C LEU A 78 -12.12 -9.49 -5.68
N GLN A 79 -12.12 -8.20 -5.33
CA GLN A 79 -11.02 -7.57 -4.60
C GLN A 79 -10.83 -8.18 -3.21
N ALA A 80 -11.92 -8.46 -2.49
CA ALA A 80 -11.85 -9.11 -1.18
C ALA A 80 -11.28 -10.54 -1.29
N ILE A 81 -11.67 -11.29 -2.32
CA ILE A 81 -11.11 -12.62 -2.61
C ILE A 81 -9.62 -12.52 -2.92
N ILE A 82 -9.22 -11.61 -3.82
CA ILE A 82 -7.79 -11.39 -4.15
C ILE A 82 -7.00 -11.01 -2.91
N GLY A 83 -7.50 -10.09 -2.09
CA GLY A 83 -6.84 -9.69 -0.85
C GLY A 83 -6.75 -10.82 0.17
N GLY A 84 -7.78 -11.67 0.26
CA GLY A 84 -7.75 -12.88 1.08
C GLY A 84 -6.71 -13.90 0.58
N VAL A 85 -6.68 -14.17 -0.73
CA VAL A 85 -5.71 -15.08 -1.35
C VAL A 85 -4.28 -14.56 -1.15
N LEU A 86 -4.04 -13.26 -1.34
CA LEU A 86 -2.74 -12.66 -1.11
C LEU A 86 -2.35 -12.69 0.37
N CYS A 87 -3.29 -12.45 1.30
CA CYS A 87 -3.04 -12.59 2.73
C CYS A 87 -2.56 -14.02 3.08
N VAL A 88 -3.27 -15.05 2.59
CA VAL A 88 -2.89 -16.45 2.80
C VAL A 88 -1.53 -16.73 2.16
N ALA A 89 -1.29 -16.26 0.92
CA ALA A 89 -0.02 -16.44 0.24
C ALA A 89 1.13 -15.84 1.06
N VAL A 90 0.98 -14.62 1.58
CA VAL A 90 2.01 -13.97 2.43
C VAL A 90 2.24 -14.76 3.72
N LEU A 91 1.19 -15.23 4.39
CA LEU A 91 1.34 -16.04 5.61
C LEU A 91 2.10 -17.34 5.33
N THR A 92 1.84 -18.00 4.20
CA THR A 92 2.53 -19.24 3.82
C THR A 92 3.96 -19.01 3.32
N LEU A 93 4.20 -17.90 2.62
CA LEU A 93 5.49 -17.59 2.00
C LEU A 93 6.41 -16.76 2.90
N ALA A 94 5.94 -16.24 4.04
CA ALA A 94 6.73 -15.42 4.95
C ALA A 94 8.01 -16.14 5.43
N ALA A 95 7.91 -17.41 5.81
CA ALA A 95 9.06 -18.20 6.25
C ALA A 95 10.08 -18.47 5.12
N PRO A 96 9.69 -19.05 3.97
CA PRO A 96 10.65 -19.29 2.90
C PRO A 96 11.22 -17.99 2.31
N TYR A 97 10.46 -16.88 2.33
CA TYR A 97 10.97 -15.57 1.92
C TYR A 97 12.03 -15.03 2.89
N ALA A 98 11.79 -15.15 4.20
CA ALA A 98 12.76 -14.73 5.22
C ALA A 98 14.07 -15.53 5.12
N ASP A 99 13.97 -16.84 4.87
CA ASP A 99 15.14 -17.70 4.66
C ASP A 99 15.90 -17.33 3.38
N LEU A 100 15.18 -17.07 2.28
CA LEU A 100 15.77 -16.65 1.00
C LEU A 100 16.49 -15.29 1.11
N MET A 101 15.97 -14.39 1.95
CA MET A 101 16.56 -13.07 2.21
C MET A 101 17.67 -13.11 3.27
N GLY A 102 17.97 -14.27 3.87
CA GLY A 102 18.96 -14.39 4.95
C GLY A 102 18.53 -13.67 6.24
N THR A 103 17.23 -13.46 6.44
CA THR A 103 16.64 -12.69 7.55
C THR A 103 15.63 -13.54 8.34
N SER A 104 15.96 -14.81 8.59
CA SER A 104 15.08 -15.79 9.26
C SER A 104 14.64 -15.35 10.66
N GLU A 105 15.47 -14.56 11.37
CA GLU A 105 15.16 -13.99 12.69
C GLU A 105 13.90 -13.10 12.70
N VAL A 106 13.58 -12.47 11.57
CA VAL A 106 12.41 -11.61 11.41
C VAL A 106 11.28 -12.26 10.60
N ALA A 107 11.28 -13.58 10.45
CA ALA A 107 10.20 -14.32 9.77
C ALA A 107 8.80 -14.01 10.32
N SER A 108 8.69 -13.75 11.62
CA SER A 108 7.43 -13.35 12.26
C SER A 108 6.96 -11.96 11.81
N ALA A 109 7.88 -11.04 11.50
CA ALA A 109 7.59 -9.70 10.99
C ALA A 109 6.94 -9.72 9.61
N TYR A 110 7.39 -10.60 8.72
CA TYR A 110 6.80 -10.78 7.39
C TYR A 110 5.34 -11.22 7.46
N ARG A 111 4.96 -11.97 8.50
CA ARG A 111 3.54 -12.36 8.70
C ARG A 111 2.66 -11.17 9.00
N TRP A 112 3.16 -10.14 9.68
CA TRP A 112 2.42 -8.90 9.92
C TRP A 112 2.13 -8.14 8.61
N LEU A 113 2.99 -8.28 7.59
CA LEU A 113 2.71 -7.70 6.27
C LEU A 113 1.49 -8.31 5.59
N ALA A 114 1.04 -9.52 5.98
CA ALA A 114 -0.19 -10.12 5.48
C ALA A 114 -1.45 -9.32 5.86
N LEU A 115 -1.36 -8.43 6.86
CA LEU A 115 -2.46 -7.50 7.16
C LEU A 115 -2.66 -6.47 6.06
N VAL A 116 -1.60 -6.09 5.33
CA VAL A 116 -1.71 -5.11 4.26
C VAL A 116 -2.61 -5.57 3.12
N PRO A 117 -2.41 -6.75 2.48
CA PRO A 117 -3.32 -7.24 1.45
C PRO A 117 -4.74 -7.44 1.99
N LEU A 118 -4.90 -7.83 3.26
CA LEU A 118 -6.21 -7.97 3.86
C LEU A 118 -6.93 -6.61 3.95
N CYS A 119 -6.25 -5.57 4.45
CA CYS A 119 -6.78 -4.21 4.51
C CYS A 119 -7.11 -3.69 3.11
N VAL A 120 -6.17 -3.78 2.17
CA VAL A 120 -6.35 -3.35 0.77
C VAL A 120 -7.48 -4.12 0.09
N GLY A 121 -7.66 -5.40 0.40
CA GLY A 121 -8.75 -6.24 -0.10
C GLY A 121 -10.14 -5.80 0.38
N LEU A 122 -10.21 -5.17 1.55
CA LEU A 122 -11.45 -4.73 2.20
C LEU A 122 -11.79 -3.25 1.95
N VAL A 123 -10.91 -2.51 1.25
CA VAL A 123 -11.17 -1.10 0.88
C VAL A 123 -12.42 -0.99 0.00
N HIS A 124 -13.28 -0.04 0.34
CA HIS A 124 -14.56 0.15 -0.33
C HIS A 124 -14.41 0.87 -1.70
N PHE A 125 -15.12 0.39 -2.72
CA PHE A 125 -15.00 0.87 -4.11
C PHE A 125 -15.64 2.24 -4.41
N ASP A 126 -16.13 2.99 -3.40
CA ASP A 126 -16.80 4.29 -3.66
C ASP A 126 -15.84 5.34 -4.28
N LEU A 127 -14.53 5.12 -4.12
CA LEU A 127 -13.49 5.97 -4.70
C LEU A 127 -13.57 6.05 -6.23
N PHE A 128 -13.85 4.93 -6.89
CA PHE A 128 -13.96 4.86 -8.35
C PHE A 128 -15.24 5.51 -8.88
N ARG A 129 -16.30 5.54 -8.06
CA ARG A 129 -17.56 6.22 -8.38
C ARG A 129 -17.39 7.75 -8.37
N GLN A 130 -16.55 8.28 -7.47
CA GLN A 130 -16.19 9.71 -7.46
C GLN A 130 -15.26 10.10 -8.62
N GLN A 131 -14.34 9.21 -9.01
CA GLN A 131 -13.47 9.41 -10.17
C GLN A 131 -14.28 9.51 -11.48
N ARG A 132 -15.35 8.72 -11.62
CA ARG A 132 -16.27 8.78 -12.79
C ARG A 132 -17.15 10.04 -12.81
N ARG A 133 -17.34 10.72 -11.67
CA ARG A 133 -18.08 11.99 -11.55
C ARG A 133 -17.21 13.24 -11.78
N ASN A 134 -15.99 13.10 -12.31
CA ASN A 134 -15.01 14.18 -12.48
C ASN A 134 -14.58 14.88 -11.17
N HIS A 135 -14.81 14.27 -10.00
CA HIS A 135 -14.33 14.78 -8.72
C HIS A 135 -12.93 14.20 -8.43
N PHE A 136 -11.94 14.62 -9.21
CA PHE A 136 -10.55 14.17 -9.07
C PHE A 136 -9.90 14.61 -7.75
N GLY A 137 -10.44 15.65 -7.08
CA GLY A 137 -9.94 16.16 -5.81
C GLY A 137 -10.02 15.14 -4.67
N THR A 138 -11.15 14.44 -4.52
CA THR A 138 -11.30 13.43 -3.48
C THR A 138 -10.43 12.19 -3.74
N PHE A 139 -10.25 11.82 -5.00
CA PHE A 139 -9.36 10.72 -5.39
C PHE A 139 -7.89 11.05 -5.09
N ALA A 140 -7.43 12.24 -5.49
CA ALA A 140 -6.08 12.71 -5.22
C ALA A 140 -5.82 12.84 -3.70
N ALA A 141 -6.81 13.30 -2.92
CA ALA A 141 -6.72 13.32 -1.47
C ALA A 141 -6.56 11.89 -0.90
N TYR A 142 -7.41 10.95 -1.29
CA TYR A 142 -7.37 9.57 -0.81
C TYR A 142 -6.08 8.81 -1.17
N THR A 143 -5.44 9.12 -2.30
CA THR A 143 -4.15 8.50 -2.64
C THR A 143 -2.97 9.16 -1.93
N SER A 144 -3.07 10.45 -1.60
CA SER A 144 -1.95 11.22 -1.03
C SER A 144 -1.93 11.20 0.50
N LEU A 145 -3.11 11.23 1.14
CA LEU A 145 -3.26 11.22 2.60
C LEU A 145 -2.57 10.02 3.28
N PRO A 146 -2.73 8.78 2.81
CA PRO A 146 -2.14 7.62 3.49
C PRO A 146 -0.61 7.65 3.49
N VAL A 147 -0.03 8.11 2.38
CA VAL A 147 1.42 8.26 2.21
C VAL A 147 1.95 9.38 3.12
N LEU A 148 1.23 10.50 3.23
CA LEU A 148 1.61 11.61 4.09
C LEU A 148 1.47 11.25 5.57
N VAL A 149 0.40 10.56 5.95
CA VAL A 149 0.21 10.05 7.33
C VAL A 149 1.27 9.03 7.68
N SER A 150 1.60 8.11 6.77
CA SER A 150 2.73 7.18 6.95
C SER A 150 4.05 7.92 7.13
N LEU A 151 4.34 8.94 6.31
CA LEU A 151 5.56 9.74 6.42
C LEU A 151 5.67 10.43 7.79
N ILE A 152 4.58 11.04 8.25
CA ILE A 152 4.53 11.71 9.56
C ILE A 152 4.65 10.69 10.69
N ALA A 153 4.07 9.49 10.54
CA ALA A 153 4.10 8.44 11.55
C ALA A 153 5.50 7.81 11.75
N ILE A 154 6.41 7.90 10.78
CA ILE A 154 7.78 7.36 10.92
C ILE A 154 8.52 7.98 12.09
N TRP A 155 8.39 9.29 12.30
CA TRP A 155 9.09 9.99 13.37
C TRP A 155 8.68 9.52 14.78
N PRO A 156 7.39 9.52 15.18
CA PRO A 156 6.97 8.99 16.47
C PRO A 156 7.21 7.48 16.58
N LEU A 157 7.07 6.70 15.49
CA LEU A 157 7.41 5.26 15.51
C LEU A 157 8.89 5.03 15.77
N PHE A 158 9.77 5.83 15.17
CA PHE A 158 11.20 5.72 15.39
C PHE A 158 11.58 6.08 16.83
N VAL A 159 11.01 7.15 17.38
CA VAL A 159 11.21 7.52 18.79
C VAL A 159 10.69 6.43 19.75
N ALA A 160 9.61 5.73 19.38
CA ALA A 160 9.01 4.69 20.22
C ALA A 160 9.66 3.31 20.09
N LEU A 161 10.14 2.93 18.90
CA LEU A 161 10.59 1.57 18.59
C LEU A 161 12.10 1.45 18.38
N GLY A 162 12.79 2.48 17.88
CA GLY A 162 14.25 2.50 17.66
C GLY A 162 14.81 1.50 16.62
N ASP A 163 14.07 0.45 16.27
CA ASP A 163 14.55 -0.72 15.51
C ASP A 163 13.92 -0.85 14.11
N TRP A 164 14.31 -1.90 13.36
CA TRP A 164 13.74 -2.34 12.06
C TRP A 164 12.20 -2.45 12.03
N ARG A 165 11.54 -2.56 13.19
CA ARG A 165 10.07 -2.68 13.35
C ARG A 165 9.30 -1.44 12.90
N VAL A 166 9.97 -0.29 12.80
CA VAL A 166 9.37 0.97 12.31
C VAL A 166 8.82 0.80 10.90
N MET A 167 9.46 -0.02 10.07
CA MET A 167 9.06 -0.16 8.68
C MET A 167 7.76 -0.94 8.45
N PRO A 168 7.57 -2.17 8.96
CA PRO A 168 6.29 -2.86 8.82
C PRO A 168 5.16 -2.09 9.49
N ALA A 169 5.41 -1.39 10.60
CA ALA A 169 4.40 -0.53 11.24
C ALA A 169 3.98 0.65 10.34
N ALA A 170 4.94 1.34 9.72
CA ALA A 170 4.65 2.46 8.80
C ALA A 170 3.88 2.00 7.55
N LEU A 171 4.17 0.79 7.05
CA LEU A 171 3.48 0.16 5.92
C LEU A 171 2.04 -0.24 6.29
N ILE A 172 1.82 -0.77 7.48
CA ILE A 172 0.47 -1.10 7.97
C ILE A 172 -0.35 0.17 8.15
N ILE A 173 0.22 1.23 8.74
CA ILE A 173 -0.48 2.52 8.89
C ILE A 173 -0.85 3.09 7.51
N GLN A 174 0.06 3.01 6.54
CA GLN A 174 -0.22 3.41 5.17
C GLN A 174 -1.36 2.61 4.53
N ALA A 175 -1.50 1.32 4.88
CA ALA A 175 -2.53 0.45 4.34
C ALA A 175 -3.92 0.65 4.98
N VAL A 176 -3.96 1.18 6.21
CA VAL A 176 -5.20 1.38 7.00
C VAL A 176 -5.77 2.79 6.84
N THR A 177 -4.93 3.77 6.51
CA THR A 177 -5.32 5.18 6.32
C THR A 177 -5.81 5.41 4.90
#